data_AF-A0A254QM45-F1
#
_entry.id   AF-A0A254QM45-F1
#
_cell.length_a   1.000
_cell.length_b   1.000
_cell.length_c   1.000
_cell.angle_alpha   90.00
_cell.angle_beta   90.00
_cell.angle_gamma   90.00
#
_symmetry.space_group_name_H-M   'P 1'
#
loop_
_entity.id
_entity.type
_entity.pdbx_description
1 polymer ?
#
loop_
_entity_poly.entity_id
_entity_poly.type
_entity_poly.pdbx_seq_one_letter_code
_entity_poly.pdbx_strand_id
1 'polypeptide(L)'
;GVVFEGKPLGFSFPRFQTGDILLDLVYENKIIASAAVFRKSMIDRIGPYNENYFGSGDWELWFRIAEQANVGCVDQNLTQYRVHGANASHKLEKIWRDDQMLREWMLPRLEDLGDRFPSEKLNAAKAHCWAALGTVRMLNGDARSSREAYRASMHLMPGRVKNYLRFMATYLGHNTFRKLL
;
A
#
# COMPACT_ATOMS: atom_id res chain seq x y z
N GLY A 1 20.07 28.84 -9.94
CA GLY A 1 19.81 27.45 -10.37
C GLY A 1 18.81 27.49 -11.50
N VAL A 2 18.93 26.58 -12.48
CA VAL A 2 17.95 26.46 -13.58
C VAL A 2 16.59 26.12 -12.98
N VAL A 3 15.57 26.93 -13.29
CA VAL A 3 14.18 26.64 -12.90
C VAL A 3 13.62 25.69 -13.94
N PHE A 4 13.35 24.45 -13.53
CA PHE A 4 12.60 23.51 -14.36
C PHE A 4 11.11 23.72 -14.10
N GLU A 5 10.36 24.22 -15.09
CA GLU A 5 8.90 24.14 -15.09
C GLU A 5 8.49 22.68 -15.27
N GLY A 6 8.30 21.98 -14.15
CA GLY A 6 7.74 20.64 -14.16
C GLY A 6 6.27 20.67 -14.60
N LYS A 7 5.85 19.67 -15.39
CA LYS A 7 4.41 19.37 -15.51
C LYS A 7 4.00 18.58 -14.28
N PRO A 8 3.05 19.07 -13.45
CA PRO A 8 2.56 18.29 -12.32
C PRO A 8 1.95 16.99 -12.82
N LEU A 9 2.11 15.91 -12.05
CA LEU A 9 1.56 14.58 -12.36
C LEU A 9 0.03 14.51 -12.38
N GLY A 10 -0.66 15.62 -12.08
CA GLY A 10 -2.11 15.71 -12.01
C GLY A 10 -2.70 15.29 -10.66
N PHE A 11 -1.87 14.97 -9.67
CA PHE A 11 -2.29 14.70 -8.30
C PHE A 11 -1.30 15.28 -7.29
N SER A 12 -1.80 15.66 -6.11
CA SER A 12 -0.97 16.08 -4.98
C SER A 12 -0.44 14.85 -4.24
N PHE A 13 0.85 14.81 -3.96
CA PHE A 13 1.41 13.75 -3.14
C PHE A 13 0.92 13.87 -1.69
N PRO A 14 0.61 12.76 -0.99
CA PRO A 14 0.12 12.82 0.39
C PRO A 14 1.10 13.54 1.32
N ARG A 15 0.60 14.49 2.10
CA ARG A 15 1.34 15.09 3.23
C ARG A 15 0.96 14.36 4.51
N PHE A 16 1.89 14.24 5.44
CA PHE A 16 1.64 13.67 6.76
C PHE A 16 2.43 14.41 7.84
N GLN A 17 1.89 14.43 9.06
CA GLN A 17 2.60 15.00 10.21
C GLN A 17 3.69 14.05 10.68
N THR A 18 4.76 14.60 11.25
CA THR A 18 5.80 13.80 11.88
C THR A 18 5.20 12.98 13.03
N GLY A 19 5.41 11.66 13.00
CA GLY A 19 4.88 10.78 14.02
C GLY A 19 4.82 9.33 13.58
N ASP A 20 3.93 8.59 14.24
CA ASP A 20 3.66 7.19 13.93
C ASP A 20 2.69 7.08 12.75
N ILE A 21 3.24 6.75 11.57
CA ILE A 21 2.49 6.61 10.32
C ILE A 21 2.24 5.15 9.94
N LEU A 22 2.46 4.19 10.84
CA LEU A 22 2.44 2.77 10.47
C LEU A 22 1.08 2.34 9.89
N LEU A 23 -0.03 2.74 10.51
CA LEU A 23 -1.36 2.44 9.98
C LEU A 23 -1.66 3.20 8.68
N ASP A 24 -1.11 4.39 8.50
CA ASP A 24 -1.28 5.17 7.27
C ASP A 24 -0.68 4.45 6.06
N LEU A 25 0.46 3.77 6.26
CA LEU A 25 1.11 2.93 5.24
C LEU A 25 0.31 1.67 4.90
N VAL A 26 -0.70 1.27 5.69
CA VAL A 26 -1.62 0.19 5.28
C VAL A 26 -2.53 0.66 4.16
N TYR A 27 -2.88 1.96 4.10
CA TYR A 27 -3.81 2.48 3.12
C TYR A 27 -3.14 2.77 1.77
N GLU A 28 -1.96 3.37 1.79
CA GLU A 28 -1.24 3.75 0.57
C GLU A 28 0.26 3.96 0.81
N ASN A 29 1.06 3.83 -0.25
CA ASN A 29 2.47 4.20 -0.21
C ASN A 29 2.60 5.74 -0.20
N LYS A 30 2.71 6.32 1.00
CA LYS A 30 2.78 7.78 1.20
C LYS A 30 4.19 8.37 1.04
N ILE A 31 5.20 7.59 0.66
CA ILE A 31 6.60 8.04 0.61
C ILE A 31 7.21 7.76 -0.75
N ILE A 32 7.65 8.81 -1.44
CA ILE A 32 8.40 8.66 -2.70
C ILE A 32 9.82 8.20 -2.38
N ALA A 33 10.24 7.08 -2.95
CA ALA A 33 11.57 6.54 -2.72
C ALA A 33 12.71 7.53 -3.02
N SER A 34 12.58 8.36 -4.08
CA SER A 34 13.58 9.37 -4.42
C SER A 34 13.59 10.61 -3.52
N ALA A 35 12.61 10.76 -2.63
CA ALA A 35 12.53 11.84 -1.64
C ALA A 35 12.87 11.37 -0.22
N ALA A 36 12.97 10.06 0.00
CA ALA A 36 13.20 9.48 1.31
C ALA A 36 14.67 9.52 1.70
N VAL A 37 14.94 9.91 2.95
CA VAL A 37 16.24 9.76 3.60
C VAL A 37 16.02 9.11 4.96
N PHE A 38 16.85 8.14 5.30
CA PHE A 38 16.81 7.44 6.59
C PHE A 38 18.23 7.16 7.07
N ARG A 39 18.38 6.90 8.37
CA ARG A 39 19.70 6.60 8.96
C ARG A 39 20.20 5.25 8.45
N LYS A 40 21.49 5.16 8.11
CA LYS A 40 22.13 3.87 7.76
C LYS A 40 21.87 2.78 8.81
N SER A 41 21.92 3.17 10.10
CA SER A 41 21.64 2.28 11.22
C SER A 41 20.25 1.62 11.18
N MET A 42 19.28 2.19 10.45
CA MET A 42 17.99 1.53 10.23
C MET A 42 18.14 0.27 9.39
N ILE A 43 18.90 0.33 8.29
CA ILE A 43 19.15 -0.83 7.42
C ILE A 43 20.02 -1.85 8.11
N ASP A 44 21.02 -1.42 8.87
CA ASP A 44 21.85 -2.33 9.66
C ASP A 44 21.00 -3.13 10.67
N ARG A 45 19.88 -2.57 11.13
CA ARG A 45 18.95 -3.21 12.08
C ARG A 45 17.87 -4.06 11.41
N ILE A 46 17.20 -3.56 10.36
CA ILE A 46 16.01 -4.20 9.77
C ILE A 46 16.32 -4.97 8.49
N GLY A 47 17.55 -4.86 7.97
CA GLY A 47 17.97 -5.42 6.69
C GLY A 47 17.67 -4.51 5.49
N PRO A 48 18.21 -4.86 4.30
CA PRO A 48 18.04 -4.09 3.06
C PRO A 48 16.64 -4.24 2.46
N TYR A 49 16.45 -3.74 1.24
CA TYR A 49 15.25 -3.99 0.44
C TYR A 49 15.01 -5.48 0.22
N ASN A 50 13.75 -5.88 0.17
CA ASN A 50 13.37 -7.23 -0.22
C ASN A 50 13.35 -7.33 -1.76
N GLU A 51 14.34 -8.03 -2.32
CA GLU A 51 14.54 -8.18 -3.77
C GLU A 51 13.45 -9.00 -4.48
N ASN A 52 12.53 -9.62 -3.73
CA ASN A 52 11.40 -10.34 -4.32
C ASN A 52 10.32 -9.40 -4.88
N TYR A 53 10.28 -8.12 -4.47
CA TYR A 53 9.34 -7.15 -5.00
C TYR A 53 9.84 -6.52 -6.29
N PHE A 54 8.96 -6.38 -7.28
CA PHE A 54 9.26 -5.73 -8.55
C PHE A 54 9.24 -4.19 -8.47
N GLY A 55 8.26 -3.62 -7.77
CA GLY A 55 7.99 -2.18 -7.71
C GLY A 55 7.44 -1.68 -6.37
N SER A 56 7.10 -2.56 -5.42
CA SER A 56 6.60 -2.19 -4.08
C SER A 56 7.60 -2.42 -2.96
N GLY A 57 8.88 -2.65 -3.29
CA GLY A 57 9.93 -2.91 -2.29
C GLY A 57 10.23 -1.70 -1.41
N ASP A 58 9.96 -0.48 -1.89
CA ASP A 58 10.04 0.74 -1.09
C ASP A 58 8.92 0.81 -0.06
N TRP A 59 7.68 0.50 -0.45
CA TRP A 59 6.53 0.46 0.45
C TRP A 59 6.74 -0.52 1.61
N GLU A 60 7.23 -1.72 1.30
CA GLU A 60 7.58 -2.72 2.33
C GLU A 60 8.67 -2.21 3.27
N LEU A 61 9.72 -1.56 2.74
CA LEU A 61 10.79 -0.99 3.54
C LEU A 61 10.27 0.15 4.44
N TRP A 62 9.43 1.04 3.93
CA TRP A 62 8.83 2.12 4.71
C TRP A 62 8.00 1.59 5.86
N PHE A 63 7.26 0.49 5.64
CA PHE A 63 6.52 -0.17 6.70
C PHE A 63 7.47 -0.68 7.80
N ARG A 64 8.53 -1.41 7.44
CA ARG A 64 9.54 -1.88 8.41
C ARG A 64 10.23 -0.75 9.16
N ILE A 65 10.48 0.39 8.50
CA ILE A 65 11.03 1.57 9.18
C ILE A 65 10.03 2.15 10.18
N ALA A 66 8.76 2.30 9.79
CA ALA A 66 7.69 2.82 10.64
C ALA A 66 7.36 1.88 11.82
N GLU A 67 7.67 0.59 11.72
CA GLU A 67 7.60 -0.33 12.86
C GLU A 67 8.57 0.06 13.98
N GLN A 68 9.71 0.66 13.64
CA GLN A 68 10.83 0.93 14.56
C GLN A 68 10.98 2.40 14.96
N ALA A 69 10.46 3.33 14.16
CA ALA A 69 10.67 4.76 14.36
C ALA A 69 9.51 5.62 13.83
N ASN A 70 9.36 6.80 14.40
CA ASN A 70 8.52 7.85 13.84
C ASN A 70 9.11 8.33 12.51
N VAL A 71 8.23 8.69 11.57
CA VAL A 71 8.59 9.20 10.25
C VAL A 71 8.19 10.67 10.17
N GLY A 72 9.07 11.50 9.61
CA GLY A 72 8.81 12.92 9.38
C GLY A 72 8.65 13.25 7.90
N CYS A 73 7.86 14.28 7.62
CA CYS A 73 7.73 14.87 6.28
C CYS A 73 8.25 16.31 6.32
N VAL A 74 9.18 16.65 5.42
CA VAL A 74 9.57 18.04 5.19
C VAL A 74 8.63 18.61 4.14
N ASP A 75 7.77 19.54 4.53
CA ASP A 75 6.74 20.11 3.66
C ASP A 75 7.31 21.14 2.66
N GLN A 76 8.21 20.67 1.80
CA GLN A 76 8.89 21.43 0.76
C GLN A 76 9.09 20.57 -0.48
N ASN A 77 9.02 21.19 -1.67
CA ASN A 77 9.26 20.51 -2.94
C ASN A 77 10.78 20.32 -3.17
N LEU A 78 11.36 19.29 -2.55
CA LEU A 78 12.82 19.04 -2.57
C LEU A 78 13.28 18.03 -3.63
N THR A 79 12.35 17.38 -4.33
CA THR A 79 12.65 16.32 -5.29
C THR A 79 11.94 16.58 -6.62
N GLN A 80 12.68 16.43 -7.72
CA GLN A 80 12.14 16.42 -9.08
C GLN A 80 12.21 15.00 -9.62
N TYR A 81 11.13 14.53 -10.24
CA TYR A 81 11.04 13.18 -10.78
C TYR A 81 10.80 13.22 -12.30
N ARG A 82 11.57 12.42 -13.05
CA ARG A 82 11.39 12.27 -14.49
C ARG A 82 10.40 11.15 -14.77
N VAL A 83 9.32 11.48 -15.47
CA VAL A 83 8.33 10.51 -15.93
C VAL A 83 8.64 10.12 -17.38
N HIS A 84 8.72 8.83 -17.67
CA HIS A 84 8.89 8.32 -19.03
C HIS A 84 8.07 7.03 -19.25
N GLY A 85 7.74 6.70 -20.50
CA GLY A 85 6.84 5.59 -20.85
C GLY A 85 7.37 4.18 -20.54
N ALA A 86 8.61 4.06 -20.06
CA ALA A 86 9.20 2.79 -19.63
C ALA A 86 9.13 2.57 -18.11
N ASN A 87 8.40 3.43 -17.38
CA ASN A 87 8.22 3.31 -15.93
C ASN A 87 7.58 1.97 -15.56
N ALA A 88 8.02 1.39 -14.43
CA ALA A 88 7.55 0.12 -13.90
C ALA A 88 6.02 0.05 -13.71
N SER A 89 5.38 1.21 -13.49
CA SER A 89 3.93 1.38 -13.35
C SER A 89 3.11 0.87 -14.53
N HIS A 90 3.70 0.65 -15.70
CA HIS A 90 3.02 0.09 -16.88
C HIS A 90 2.91 -1.45 -16.86
N LYS A 91 3.61 -2.14 -15.95
CA LYS A 91 3.59 -3.61 -15.83
C LYS A 91 2.58 -4.06 -14.78
N LEU A 92 1.29 -3.78 -15.03
CA LEU A 92 0.20 -3.96 -14.07
C LEU A 92 0.17 -5.33 -13.38
N GLU A 93 0.38 -6.42 -14.12
CA GLU A 93 0.39 -7.77 -13.52
C GLU A 93 1.50 -7.97 -12.49
N LYS A 94 2.67 -7.35 -12.70
CA LYS A 94 3.75 -7.41 -11.71
C LYS A 94 3.40 -6.58 -10.48
N ILE A 95 2.80 -5.41 -10.69
CA ILE A 95 2.32 -4.54 -9.61
C ILE A 95 1.24 -5.24 -8.78
N TRP A 96 0.33 -6.00 -9.40
CA TRP A 96 -0.68 -6.76 -8.68
C TRP A 96 -0.10 -7.95 -7.90
N ARG A 97 0.92 -8.64 -8.45
CA ARG A 97 1.62 -9.68 -7.69
C ARG A 97 2.33 -9.09 -6.46
N ASP A 98 3.01 -7.95 -6.63
CA ASP A 98 3.63 -7.23 -5.54
C ASP A 98 2.62 -6.79 -4.46
N ASP A 99 1.50 -6.16 -4.87
CA ASP A 99 0.48 -5.73 -3.91
C ASP A 99 -0.12 -6.93 -3.17
N GLN A 100 -0.39 -8.06 -3.85
CA GLN A 100 -0.81 -9.29 -3.17
C GLN A 100 0.20 -9.74 -2.10
N MET A 101 1.48 -9.86 -2.48
CA MET A 101 2.54 -10.26 -1.54
C MET A 101 2.65 -9.30 -0.37
N LEU A 102 2.55 -8.00 -0.63
CA LEU A 102 2.63 -6.95 0.39
C LEU A 102 1.46 -7.04 1.37
N ARG A 103 0.23 -7.21 0.89
CA ARG A 103 -0.95 -7.37 1.77
C ARG A 103 -0.88 -8.64 2.61
N GLU A 104 -0.46 -9.75 2.02
CA GLU A 104 -0.27 -11.01 2.74
C GLU A 104 0.83 -10.90 3.81
N TRP A 105 1.87 -10.12 3.53
CA TRP A 105 2.94 -9.82 4.47
C TRP A 105 2.52 -8.84 5.60
N MET A 106 1.69 -7.85 5.30
CA MET A 106 1.20 -6.86 6.28
C MET A 106 0.21 -7.47 7.28
N LEU A 107 -0.73 -8.30 6.83
CA LEU A 107 -1.82 -8.83 7.66
C LEU A 107 -1.39 -9.44 9.00
N PRO A 108 -0.44 -10.41 9.06
CA PRO A 108 -0.02 -10.97 10.34
C PRO A 108 0.61 -9.92 11.25
N ARG A 109 1.34 -8.94 10.71
CA ARG A 109 1.93 -7.85 11.50
C ARG A 109 0.87 -6.97 12.13
N LEU A 110 -0.26 -6.76 11.46
CA LEU A 110 -1.37 -5.98 12.03
C LEU A 110 -2.03 -6.68 13.21
N GLU A 111 -1.90 -8.00 13.35
CA GLU A 111 -2.43 -8.72 14.52
C GLU A 111 -1.69 -8.33 15.80
N ASP A 112 -0.39 -8.04 15.71
CA ASP A 112 0.48 -7.76 16.85
C ASP A 112 0.46 -6.28 17.32
N LEU A 113 -0.37 -5.42 16.70
CA LEU A 113 -0.39 -3.97 16.98
C LEU A 113 -1.49 -3.53 17.97
N GLY A 114 -2.12 -4.47 18.68
CA GLY A 114 -3.26 -4.19 19.57
C GLY A 114 -2.97 -3.17 20.66
N ASP A 115 -1.75 -3.18 21.23
CA ASP A 115 -1.36 -2.24 22.29
C ASP A 115 -0.90 -0.88 21.76
N ARG A 116 -0.57 -0.80 20.46
CA ARG A 116 -0.03 0.42 19.84
C ARG A 116 -1.12 1.34 19.31
N PHE A 117 -2.26 0.80 18.89
CA PHE A 117 -3.34 1.58 18.28
C PHE A 117 -4.71 1.23 18.86
N PRO A 118 -5.64 2.20 18.92
CA PRO A 118 -7.03 1.93 19.25
C PRO A 118 -7.63 0.85 18.35
N SER A 119 -8.38 -0.09 18.94
CA SER A 119 -8.96 -1.23 18.25
C SER A 119 -9.80 -0.84 17.02
N GLU A 120 -10.52 0.28 17.09
CA GLU A 120 -11.28 0.82 15.96
C GLU A 120 -10.37 1.15 14.75
N LYS A 121 -9.28 1.89 14.98
CA LYS A 121 -8.32 2.25 13.92
C LYS A 121 -7.63 1.02 13.35
N LEU A 122 -7.26 0.08 14.22
CA LEU A 122 -6.61 -1.15 13.81
C LEU A 122 -7.55 -2.05 12.99
N ASN A 123 -8.80 -2.21 13.43
CA ASN A 123 -9.81 -2.96 12.68
C ASN A 123 -10.12 -2.31 11.33
N ALA A 124 -10.14 -0.98 11.26
CA ALA A 124 -10.32 -0.27 9.99
C ALA A 124 -9.16 -0.50 9.01
N ALA A 125 -7.92 -0.52 9.52
CA ALA A 125 -6.73 -0.80 8.74
C ALA A 125 -6.70 -2.27 8.27
N LYS A 126 -6.96 -3.23 9.16
CA LYS A 126 -7.08 -4.66 8.82
C LYS A 126 -8.17 -4.88 7.76
N ALA A 127 -9.36 -4.29 7.95
CA ALA A 127 -10.44 -4.38 6.99
C ALA A 127 -10.05 -3.76 5.63
N HIS A 128 -9.27 -2.68 5.62
CA HIS A 128 -8.75 -2.11 4.38
C HIS A 128 -7.78 -3.07 3.69
N CYS A 129 -6.80 -3.59 4.43
CA CYS A 129 -5.81 -4.54 3.92
C CYS A 129 -6.50 -5.79 3.32
N TRP A 130 -7.49 -6.36 4.02
CA TRP A 130 -8.30 -7.47 3.51
C TRP A 130 -9.09 -7.13 2.24
N ALA A 131 -9.66 -5.94 2.13
CA ALA A 131 -10.38 -5.51 0.93
C ALA A 131 -9.44 -5.29 -0.26
N ALA A 132 -8.25 -4.71 -0.03
CA ALA A 132 -7.20 -4.58 -1.03
C ALA A 132 -6.72 -5.96 -1.49
N LEU A 133 -6.47 -6.88 -0.55
CA LEU A 133 -6.10 -8.27 -0.84
C LEU A 133 -7.17 -9.00 -1.66
N GLY A 134 -8.45 -8.80 -1.33
CA GLY A 134 -9.57 -9.34 -2.10
C GLY A 134 -9.60 -8.80 -3.54
N THR A 135 -9.34 -7.50 -3.71
CA THR A 135 -9.26 -6.85 -5.03
C THR A 135 -8.11 -7.44 -5.86
N VAL A 136 -6.91 -7.51 -5.28
CA VAL A 136 -5.72 -7.90 -6.03
C VAL A 136 -5.66 -9.40 -6.31
N ARG A 137 -6.17 -10.26 -5.42
CA ARG A 137 -6.35 -11.69 -5.70
C ARG A 137 -7.31 -11.91 -6.87
N MET A 138 -8.39 -11.13 -6.95
CA MET A 138 -9.28 -11.18 -8.10
C MET A 138 -8.57 -10.75 -9.37
N LEU A 139 -7.73 -9.70 -9.32
CA LEU A 139 -6.91 -9.23 -10.44
C LEU A 139 -5.79 -10.22 -10.84
N ASN A 140 -5.35 -11.08 -9.93
CA ASN A 140 -4.41 -12.16 -10.23
C ASN A 140 -5.12 -13.46 -10.66
N GLY A 141 -6.46 -13.46 -10.75
CA GLY A 141 -7.27 -14.59 -11.22
C GLY A 141 -7.73 -15.57 -10.12
N ASP A 142 -7.43 -15.32 -8.85
CA ASP A 142 -7.86 -16.15 -7.72
C ASP A 142 -9.19 -15.65 -7.13
N ALA A 143 -10.28 -16.05 -7.77
CA ALA A 143 -11.63 -15.65 -7.35
C ALA A 143 -12.05 -16.25 -6.00
N ARG A 144 -11.54 -17.43 -5.63
CA ARG A 144 -11.90 -18.08 -4.37
C ARG A 144 -11.30 -17.31 -3.19
N SER A 145 -9.98 -17.14 -3.19
CA SER A 145 -9.28 -16.45 -2.11
C SER A 145 -9.60 -14.96 -2.08
N SER A 146 -10.01 -14.37 -3.21
CA SER A 146 -10.58 -13.02 -3.27
C SER A 146 -11.85 -12.90 -2.42
N ARG A 147 -12.81 -13.80 -2.60
CA ARG A 147 -14.07 -13.81 -1.84
C ARG A 147 -13.83 -14.01 -0.35
N GLU A 148 -12.90 -14.89 0.00
CA GLU A 148 -12.51 -15.12 1.40
C GLU A 148 -11.94 -13.83 2.04
N ALA A 149 -11.05 -13.13 1.35
CA ALA A 149 -10.49 -11.86 1.81
C ALA A 149 -11.56 -10.74 1.95
N TYR A 150 -12.49 -10.63 1.00
CA TYR A 150 -13.61 -9.69 1.13
C TYR A 150 -14.50 -10.01 2.34
N ARG A 151 -14.79 -11.30 2.61
CA ARG A 151 -15.56 -11.69 3.81
C ARG A 151 -14.84 -11.31 5.09
N ALA A 152 -13.53 -11.51 5.18
CA ALA A 152 -12.73 -11.07 6.32
C ALA A 152 -12.82 -9.55 6.53
N SER A 153 -12.74 -8.78 5.44
CA SER A 153 -12.93 -7.32 5.49
C SER A 153 -14.33 -6.92 5.98
N MET A 154 -15.38 -7.55 5.46
CA MET A 154 -16.78 -7.26 5.82
C MET A 154 -17.09 -7.67 7.26
N HIS A 155 -16.45 -8.73 7.77
CA HIS A 155 -16.60 -9.13 9.17
C HIS A 155 -16.04 -8.08 10.14
N LEU A 156 -14.87 -7.52 9.82
CA LEU A 156 -14.24 -6.45 10.60
C LEU A 156 -14.98 -5.11 10.46
N MET A 157 -15.52 -4.82 9.27
CA MET A 157 -16.23 -3.57 8.98
C MET A 157 -17.45 -3.79 8.06
N PRO A 158 -18.62 -4.14 8.62
CA PRO A 158 -19.83 -4.41 7.83
C PRO A 158 -20.44 -3.14 7.18
N GLY A 159 -20.07 -1.94 7.62
CA GLY A 159 -20.57 -0.68 7.05
C GLY A 159 -20.00 -0.31 5.68
N ARG A 160 -19.00 -1.03 5.15
CA ARG A 160 -18.33 -0.70 3.88
C ARG A 160 -19.10 -1.23 2.67
N VAL A 161 -20.18 -0.57 2.28
CA VAL A 161 -21.05 -0.95 1.14
C VAL A 161 -20.27 -1.28 -0.14
N LYS A 162 -19.21 -0.51 -0.45
CA LYS A 162 -18.34 -0.75 -1.62
C LYS A 162 -17.72 -2.15 -1.64
N ASN A 163 -17.45 -2.74 -0.48
CA ASN A 163 -16.90 -4.10 -0.39
C ASN A 163 -17.93 -5.16 -0.79
N TYR A 164 -19.20 -4.97 -0.47
CA TYR A 164 -20.27 -5.87 -0.90
C TYR A 164 -20.43 -5.83 -2.42
N LEU A 165 -20.43 -4.63 -3.02
CA LEU A 165 -20.47 -4.48 -4.49
C LEU A 165 -19.30 -5.18 -5.17
N ARG A 166 -18.07 -4.98 -4.65
CA ARG A 166 -16.88 -5.65 -5.17
C ARG A 166 -16.92 -7.16 -4.96
N PHE A 167 -17.39 -7.63 -3.81
CA PHE A 167 -17.58 -9.05 -3.53
C PHE A 167 -18.55 -9.69 -4.55
N MET A 168 -19.70 -9.05 -4.81
CA MET A 168 -20.66 -9.52 -5.81
C MET A 168 -20.05 -9.50 -7.23
N ALA A 169 -19.26 -8.47 -7.57
CA ALA A 169 -18.58 -8.40 -8.85
C ALA A 169 -17.56 -9.54 -9.08
N THR A 170 -17.04 -10.20 -8.03
CA THR A 170 -16.14 -11.37 -8.18
C THR A 170 -16.80 -12.54 -8.91
N TYR A 171 -18.13 -12.63 -8.92
CA TYR A 171 -18.86 -13.69 -9.62
C TYR A 171 -18.98 -13.45 -11.13
N LEU A 172 -18.66 -12.24 -11.62
CA LEU A 172 -18.68 -11.89 -13.04
C LEU A 172 -17.41 -12.37 -13.80
N GLY A 173 -16.47 -12.99 -13.09
CA GLY A 173 -15.20 -13.46 -13.62
C GLY A 173 -14.12 -12.38 -13.67
N HIS A 174 -12.86 -12.83 -13.74
CA HIS A 174 -11.66 -11.98 -13.65
C HIS A 174 -11.61 -10.87 -14.70
N ASN A 175 -11.86 -11.21 -15.97
CA ASN A 175 -11.80 -10.26 -17.08
C ASN A 175 -12.83 -9.14 -16.95
N THR A 176 -14.05 -9.46 -16.48
CA THR A 176 -15.11 -8.48 -16.26
C THR A 176 -14.78 -7.61 -15.06
N PHE A 177 -14.35 -8.22 -13.94
CA PHE A 177 -13.97 -7.50 -12.73
C PHE A 177 -12.87 -6.46 -13.00
N ARG A 178 -11.86 -6.82 -13.79
CA ARG A 178 -10.77 -5.90 -14.20
C ARG A 178 -11.28 -4.65 -14.92
N LYS A 179 -12.36 -4.74 -15.69
CA LYS A 179 -12.95 -3.60 -16.42
C LYS A 179 -13.82 -2.70 -15.53
N LEU A 180 -14.18 -3.15 -14.33
CA LEU A 180 -15.04 -2.43 -13.39
C LEU A 180 -14.25 -1.61 -12.34
N LEU A 181 -12.92 -1.71 -12.35
CA LEU A 181 -12.01 -1.00 -11.46
C LEU A 181 -11.61 0.35 -12.04
#